data_AF-L1LDZ5-F1
#
_entry.id   AF-L1LDZ5-F1
#
_cell.length_a   1.000
_cell.length_b   1.000
_cell.length_c   1.000
_cell.angle_alpha   90.00
_cell.angle_beta   90.00
_cell.angle_gamma   90.00
#
_symmetry.space_group_name_H-M   'P 1'
#
loop_
_entity.id
_entity.type
_entity.pdbx_description
1 polymer ?
#
loop_
_entity_poly.entity_id
_entity_poly.type
_entity_poly.pdbx_seq_one_letter_code
_entity_poly.pdbx_strand_id
1 'polypeptide(L)'
;MGDSVDVSGDGGVLKTILQPAEFDDFPQKGHEVEVHYTGRLEDGTVFDSSHNRNATFKFVLGDNQVIKGWEVGVASMKIGEKAKLLIQPSYGYGEAGAGSTIPPNSVLDFEIELINSRVKPKEKWEMTTDEKIQAALDAKVDGNAKFLKGNIKAAISLYEDGVKYLAMRDGWSDESVKASDVTKLQCHLNLSNCYIKEHDFVSAELNATEALKIDANSIKGLYRRAVARVNNDKLEAAIQDLQALLKLEPSNIDAANQFKLAKAKLHKYNQADKKKFGAMFKSMSLYTEKKDLRNLATLPLVFLDITIDGSTRTMKIALFSDTVPKTVANFKSLCNMDNELNYANCAFHRVIKGFMAQGGDITKGDGTGGMSIYGERFDDENFEDKHVERGMLSMANAGPNTNSSQFFITFVATPHLDGKHVVFGKVVEGLEILDDIEKVETDQGDKPKIDVVITKCGILRE
;
A
#
# COMPACT_ATOMS: atom_id res chain seq x y z
N MET A 1 51.39 37.54 -13.29
CA MET A 1 50.15 38.13 -12.74
C MET A 1 49.58 39.00 -13.83
N GLY A 2 48.30 38.85 -14.16
CA GLY A 2 47.66 39.71 -15.16
C GLY A 2 47.56 41.16 -14.67
N ASP A 3 47.29 42.08 -15.57
CA ASP A 3 46.98 43.46 -15.20
C ASP A 3 45.67 43.53 -14.42
N SER A 4 45.58 44.44 -13.45
CA SER A 4 44.35 44.69 -12.71
C SER A 4 43.36 45.47 -13.57
N VAL A 5 42.11 45.00 -13.62
CA VAL A 5 41.02 45.63 -14.36
C VAL A 5 39.98 46.17 -13.38
N ASP A 6 39.56 47.42 -13.57
CA ASP A 6 38.42 47.99 -12.84
C ASP A 6 37.12 47.41 -13.39
N VAL A 7 36.45 46.61 -12.56
CA VAL A 7 35.21 45.92 -12.94
C VAL A 7 33.95 46.64 -12.43
N SER A 8 34.10 47.64 -11.55
CA SER A 8 32.98 48.50 -11.14
C SER A 8 32.90 49.81 -11.96
N GLY A 9 33.99 50.19 -12.62
CA GLY A 9 34.08 51.38 -13.49
C GLY A 9 34.30 52.69 -12.73
N ASP A 10 34.36 52.64 -11.40
CA ASP A 10 34.62 53.75 -10.49
C ASP A 10 35.83 53.50 -9.56
N GLY A 11 36.58 52.42 -9.81
CA GLY A 11 37.71 51.98 -8.99
C GLY A 11 37.33 51.26 -7.69
N GLY A 12 36.04 51.04 -7.44
CA GLY A 12 35.54 50.37 -6.24
C GLY A 12 35.90 48.88 -6.15
N VAL A 13 36.03 48.19 -7.28
CA VAL A 13 36.41 46.77 -7.35
C VAL A 13 37.44 46.57 -8.46
N LEU A 14 38.65 46.17 -8.09
CA LEU A 14 39.71 45.82 -9.03
C LEU A 14 39.86 44.30 -9.08
N LYS A 15 39.81 43.70 -10.27
CA LYS A 15 40.02 42.28 -10.50
C LYS A 15 41.38 42.01 -11.13
N THR A 16 42.12 41.05 -10.59
CA THR A 16 43.36 40.52 -11.17
C THR A 16 43.23 39.01 -11.38
N ILE A 17 43.39 38.53 -12.61
CA ILE A 17 43.34 37.09 -12.88
C ILE A 17 44.63 36.43 -12.37
N LEU A 18 44.46 35.43 -11.51
CA LEU A 18 45.55 34.60 -10.96
C LEU A 18 45.72 33.30 -11.74
N GLN A 19 44.58 32.69 -12.12
CA GLN A 19 44.52 31.51 -12.97
C GLN A 19 43.42 31.73 -14.02
N PRO A 20 43.70 31.46 -15.30
CA PRO A 20 42.70 31.59 -16.35
C PRO A 20 41.56 30.60 -16.14
N ALA A 21 40.40 30.94 -16.69
CA ALA A 21 39.21 30.12 -16.64
C ALA A 21 39.36 28.80 -17.41
N GLU A 22 38.64 27.78 -16.96
CA GLU A 22 38.52 26.50 -17.67
C GLU A 22 37.49 26.60 -18.80
N PHE A 23 36.43 27.41 -18.60
CA PHE A 23 35.33 27.60 -19.53
C PHE A 23 35.18 29.08 -19.91
N ASP A 24 34.61 29.36 -21.08
CA ASP A 24 34.45 30.73 -21.58
C ASP A 24 33.19 31.43 -21.00
N ASP A 25 32.36 30.67 -20.29
CA ASP A 25 31.08 31.11 -19.75
C ASP A 25 31.24 32.00 -18.51
N PHE A 26 30.40 33.05 -18.44
CA PHE A 26 30.23 33.91 -17.26
C PHE A 26 29.04 33.44 -16.41
N PRO A 27 29.04 33.69 -15.08
CA PRO A 27 27.86 33.43 -14.27
C PRO A 27 26.72 34.38 -14.66
N GLN A 28 25.48 33.90 -14.55
CA GLN A 28 24.30 34.68 -14.92
C GLN A 28 23.57 35.18 -13.67
N LYS A 29 22.95 36.36 -13.78
CA LYS A 29 22.10 36.90 -12.72
C LYS A 29 20.95 35.92 -12.42
N GLY A 30 20.72 35.62 -11.14
CA GLY A 30 19.73 34.65 -10.67
C GLY A 30 20.25 33.21 -10.57
N HIS A 31 21.47 32.92 -11.04
CA HIS A 31 22.11 31.64 -10.81
C HIS A 31 22.64 31.52 -9.38
N GLU A 32 22.60 30.30 -8.84
CA GLU A 32 23.42 29.93 -7.69
C GLU A 32 24.86 29.74 -8.18
N VAL A 33 25.75 30.60 -7.70
CA VAL A 33 27.19 30.52 -7.95
C VAL A 33 27.87 29.79 -6.80
N GLU A 34 28.92 29.04 -7.12
CA GLU A 34 29.68 28.24 -6.18
C GLU A 34 31.15 28.63 -6.25
N VAL A 35 31.74 29.00 -5.11
CA VAL A 35 33.10 29.54 -5.04
C VAL A 35 33.94 28.92 -3.92
N HIS A 36 35.24 28.84 -4.15
CA HIS A 36 36.23 28.83 -3.08
C HIS A 36 36.79 30.24 -2.87
N TYR A 37 37.11 30.61 -1.63
CA TYR A 37 37.66 31.94 -1.35
C TYR A 37 38.56 31.99 -0.11
N THR A 38 39.41 33.00 -0.08
CA THR A 38 40.13 33.48 1.10
C THR A 38 40.11 35.00 1.14
N GLY A 39 39.57 35.58 2.21
CA GLY A 39 39.49 37.01 2.46
C GLY A 39 40.57 37.49 3.42
N ARG A 40 41.25 38.58 3.05
CA ARG A 40 42.36 39.19 3.80
C ARG A 40 42.18 40.70 3.93
N LEU A 41 42.71 41.25 5.03
CA LEU A 41 42.94 42.68 5.18
C LEU A 41 44.24 43.09 4.45
N GLU A 42 44.47 44.39 4.28
CA GLU A 42 45.68 44.92 3.60
C GLU A 42 46.99 44.51 4.27
N ASP A 43 46.97 44.27 5.59
CA ASP A 43 48.12 43.78 6.35
C ASP A 43 48.39 42.27 6.13
N GLY A 44 47.56 41.60 5.34
CA GLY A 44 47.65 40.17 5.00
C GLY A 44 46.88 39.25 5.95
N THR A 45 46.29 39.78 7.03
CA THR A 45 45.52 39.01 8.02
C THR A 45 44.32 38.34 7.36
N VAL A 46 44.24 37.01 7.44
CA VAL A 46 43.05 36.25 6.98
C VAL A 46 41.93 36.42 7.98
N PHE A 47 40.80 36.96 7.54
CA PHE A 47 39.60 37.04 8.37
C PHE A 47 38.62 35.90 8.08
N ASP A 48 38.61 35.34 6.87
CA ASP A 48 37.74 34.22 6.50
C ASP A 48 38.29 33.43 5.32
N SER A 49 38.02 32.12 5.27
CA SER A 49 38.38 31.25 4.14
C SER A 49 37.46 30.03 4.09
N SER A 50 36.97 29.71 2.90
CA SER A 50 36.15 28.52 2.70
C SER A 50 36.95 27.21 2.82
N HIS A 51 38.26 27.25 2.59
CA HIS A 51 39.15 26.09 2.74
C HIS A 51 39.24 25.60 4.19
N ASN A 52 39.13 26.51 5.17
CA ASN A 52 39.12 26.16 6.59
C ASN A 52 37.89 25.30 6.96
N ARG A 53 36.80 25.40 6.19
CA ARG A 53 35.57 24.64 6.37
C ARG A 53 35.49 23.40 5.48
N ASN A 54 36.50 23.17 4.63
CA ASN A 54 36.53 22.11 3.63
C ASN A 54 35.24 22.01 2.79
N ALA A 55 34.65 23.17 2.47
CA ALA A 55 33.39 23.28 1.73
C ALA A 55 33.40 24.57 0.90
N THR A 56 32.81 24.52 -0.29
CA THR A 56 32.54 25.70 -1.12
C THR A 56 31.49 26.60 -0.48
N PHE A 57 31.47 27.87 -0.86
CA PHE A 57 30.41 28.80 -0.50
C PHE A 57 29.50 29.04 -1.69
N LYS A 58 28.19 29.11 -1.44
CA LYS A 58 27.16 29.27 -2.47
C LYS A 58 26.28 30.47 -2.17
N PHE A 59 25.97 31.26 -3.19
CA PHE A 59 25.04 32.38 -3.11
C PHE A 59 24.34 32.62 -4.45
N VAL A 60 23.24 33.35 -4.46
CA VAL A 60 22.52 33.71 -5.70
C VAL A 60 23.03 35.03 -6.23
N LEU A 61 23.59 35.04 -7.43
CA LEU A 61 24.14 36.25 -8.05
C LEU A 61 23.02 37.25 -8.37
N GLY A 62 23.16 38.48 -7.88
CA GLY A 62 22.22 39.58 -8.07
C GLY A 62 21.07 39.62 -7.06
N ASP A 63 21.09 38.76 -6.03
CA ASP A 63 20.10 38.74 -4.94
C ASP A 63 20.59 39.53 -3.69
N ASN A 64 21.80 40.11 -3.73
CA ASN A 64 22.41 40.90 -2.65
C ASN A 64 22.61 40.11 -1.35
N GLN A 65 22.89 38.81 -1.46
CA GLN A 65 23.20 37.94 -0.31
C GLN A 65 24.62 38.16 0.23
N VAL A 66 25.48 38.81 -0.56
CA VAL A 66 26.90 39.08 -0.27
C VAL A 66 27.21 40.56 -0.41
N ILE A 67 28.43 40.97 -0.04
CA ILE A 67 28.90 42.36 -0.22
C ILE A 67 28.87 42.76 -1.70
N LYS A 68 28.63 44.05 -1.99
CA LYS A 68 28.53 44.57 -3.36
C LYS A 68 29.75 44.24 -4.22
N GLY A 69 30.94 44.23 -3.61
CA GLY A 69 32.18 43.90 -4.31
C GLY A 69 32.22 42.47 -4.84
N TRP A 70 31.56 41.53 -4.15
CA TRP A 70 31.39 40.16 -4.65
C TRP A 70 30.35 40.08 -5.77
N GLU A 71 29.24 40.80 -5.67
CA GLU A 71 28.22 40.87 -6.73
C GLU A 71 28.83 41.32 -8.06
N VAL A 72 29.64 42.39 -8.04
CA VAL A 72 30.32 42.92 -9.23
C VAL A 72 31.50 42.05 -9.65
N GLY A 73 32.36 41.70 -8.69
CA GLY A 73 33.59 40.96 -8.95
C GLY A 73 33.33 39.56 -9.50
N VAL A 74 32.46 38.78 -8.86
CA VAL A 74 32.13 37.41 -9.30
C VAL A 74 31.36 37.42 -10.63
N ALA A 75 30.47 38.39 -10.86
CA ALA A 75 29.80 38.55 -12.15
C ALA A 75 30.77 38.76 -13.33
N SER A 76 31.94 39.34 -13.06
CA SER A 76 32.98 39.58 -14.06
C SER A 76 33.92 38.39 -14.30
N MET A 77 33.85 37.33 -13.48
CA MET A 77 34.69 36.14 -13.60
C MET A 77 34.10 35.14 -14.60
N LYS A 78 34.94 34.31 -15.20
CA LYS A 78 34.53 33.13 -15.97
C LYS A 78 34.58 31.86 -15.14
N ILE A 79 33.81 30.84 -15.51
CA ILE A 79 33.75 29.57 -14.75
C ILE A 79 35.11 28.85 -14.82
N GLY A 80 35.63 28.46 -13.66
CA GLY A 80 36.98 27.92 -13.46
C GLY A 80 38.07 28.98 -13.27
N GLU A 81 37.75 30.28 -13.34
CA GLU A 81 38.70 31.37 -13.10
C GLU A 81 39.06 31.46 -11.62
N LYS A 82 40.35 31.66 -11.34
CA LYS A 82 40.82 32.13 -10.03
C LYS A 82 41.30 33.56 -10.15
N ALA A 83 40.71 34.46 -9.37
CA ALA A 83 41.00 35.88 -9.41
C ALA A 83 41.17 36.47 -8.02
N LYS A 84 41.93 37.54 -7.95
CA LYS A 84 42.00 38.43 -6.80
C LYS A 84 41.05 39.61 -7.04
N LEU A 85 40.23 39.91 -6.04
CA LEU A 85 39.37 41.09 -5.99
C LEU A 85 39.86 42.00 -4.87
N LEU A 86 40.31 43.19 -5.24
CA LEU A 86 40.57 44.27 -4.29
C LEU A 86 39.33 45.15 -4.20
N ILE A 87 38.68 45.14 -3.05
CA ILE A 87 37.36 45.74 -2.83
C ILE A 87 37.51 46.94 -1.90
N GLN A 88 37.14 48.11 -2.39
CA GLN A 88 37.13 49.35 -1.60
C GLN A 88 36.00 49.33 -0.56
N PRO A 89 36.11 50.11 0.54
CA PRO A 89 35.15 50.05 1.63
C PRO A 89 33.69 50.26 1.23
N SER A 90 33.43 51.12 0.24
CA SER A 90 32.08 51.40 -0.29
C SER A 90 31.41 50.19 -0.96
N TYR A 91 32.20 49.21 -1.41
CA TYR A 91 31.76 47.93 -1.97
C TYR A 91 31.92 46.76 -0.98
N GLY A 92 32.60 46.97 0.14
CA GLY A 92 32.75 46.02 1.25
C GLY A 92 31.77 46.30 2.39
N TYR A 93 32.31 46.47 3.60
CA TYR A 93 31.53 46.69 4.83
C TYR A 93 31.44 48.16 5.28
N GLY A 94 32.03 49.09 4.51
CA GLY A 94 31.95 50.54 4.77
C GLY A 94 32.44 50.97 6.15
N GLU A 95 31.91 52.10 6.63
CA GLU A 95 32.26 52.71 7.93
C GLU A 95 31.88 51.84 9.13
N ALA A 96 30.96 50.88 8.96
CA ALA A 96 30.54 50.00 10.04
C ALA A 96 31.55 48.87 10.31
N GLY A 97 32.27 48.41 9.28
CA GLY A 97 33.04 47.17 9.37
C GLY A 97 32.13 45.94 9.56
N ALA A 98 32.71 44.82 9.99
CA ALA A 98 31.98 43.58 10.22
C ALA A 98 32.50 42.84 11.47
N GLY A 99 31.64 42.78 12.49
CA GLY A 99 31.94 42.15 13.77
C GLY A 99 33.18 42.75 14.45
N SER A 100 33.96 41.93 15.15
CA SER A 100 35.25 42.33 15.72
C SER A 100 36.45 42.06 14.82
N THR A 101 36.23 41.47 13.64
CA THR A 101 37.30 40.94 12.77
C THR A 101 37.64 41.90 11.64
N ILE A 102 36.67 42.64 11.11
CA ILE A 102 36.86 43.56 9.99
C ILE A 102 36.63 45.00 10.49
N PRO A 103 37.67 45.83 10.61
CA PRO A 103 37.55 47.21 11.03
C PRO A 103 36.71 48.08 10.07
N PRO A 104 36.16 49.20 10.56
CA PRO A 104 35.63 50.28 9.73
C PRO A 104 36.55 50.67 8.58
N ASN A 105 35.97 50.93 7.41
CA ASN A 105 36.67 51.44 6.24
C ASN A 105 37.83 50.57 5.74
N SER A 106 37.78 49.26 5.98
CA SER A 106 38.80 48.33 5.50
C SER A 106 38.69 48.09 3.99
N VAL A 107 39.82 48.16 3.29
CA VAL A 107 39.97 47.56 1.95
C VAL A 107 40.10 46.05 2.12
N LEU A 108 39.40 45.29 1.29
CA LEU A 108 39.38 43.83 1.38
C LEU A 108 40.06 43.22 0.16
N ASP A 109 40.93 42.24 0.42
CA ASP A 109 41.62 41.45 -0.58
C ASP A 109 41.03 40.03 -0.58
N PHE A 110 40.28 39.69 -1.62
CA PHE A 110 39.70 38.35 -1.78
C PHE A 110 40.37 37.61 -2.91
N GLU A 111 40.95 36.45 -2.61
CA GLU A 111 41.25 35.44 -3.61
C GLU A 111 40.02 34.54 -3.77
N ILE A 112 39.41 34.51 -4.96
CA ILE A 112 38.20 33.75 -5.28
C ILE A 112 38.47 32.82 -6.45
N GLU A 113 38.01 31.59 -6.34
CA GLU A 113 37.94 30.60 -7.43
C GLU A 113 36.47 30.34 -7.74
N LEU A 114 36.03 30.68 -8.95
CA LEU A 114 34.66 30.44 -9.40
C LEU A 114 34.52 29.01 -9.90
N ILE A 115 33.89 28.15 -9.11
CA ILE A 115 33.77 26.72 -9.39
C ILE A 115 32.62 26.44 -10.35
N ASN A 116 31.45 27.05 -10.12
CA ASN A 116 30.25 26.76 -10.90
C ASN A 116 29.24 27.92 -10.87
N SER A 117 28.36 27.94 -11.88
CA SER A 117 27.18 28.80 -11.97
C SER A 117 26.05 28.01 -12.61
N ARG A 118 24.95 27.83 -11.87
CA ARG A 118 23.78 27.10 -12.36
C ARG A 118 22.51 27.80 -11.94
N VAL A 119 21.44 27.62 -12.71
CA VAL A 119 20.09 27.98 -12.25
C VAL A 119 19.89 27.34 -10.88
N LYS A 120 19.55 28.15 -9.87
CA LYS A 120 19.24 27.62 -8.55
C LYS A 120 18.14 26.58 -8.72
N PRO A 121 18.35 25.33 -8.28
CA PRO A 121 17.30 24.32 -8.34
C PRO A 121 16.07 24.90 -7.63
N LYS A 122 14.96 25.01 -8.36
CA LYS A 122 13.69 25.41 -7.75
C LYS A 122 13.34 24.40 -6.67
N GLU A 123 12.93 24.90 -5.52
CA GLU A 123 12.36 24.03 -4.51
C GLU A 123 11.01 23.51 -5.01
N LYS A 124 10.58 22.33 -4.54
CA LYS A 124 9.38 21.65 -5.08
C LYS A 124 8.10 22.51 -5.00
N TRP A 125 8.02 23.46 -4.08
CA TRP A 125 6.89 24.39 -3.94
C TRP A 125 6.97 25.59 -4.90
N GLU A 126 8.14 25.92 -5.45
CA GLU A 126 8.37 27.02 -6.39
C GLU A 126 8.12 26.61 -7.86
N MET A 127 7.94 25.31 -8.10
CA MET A 127 7.73 24.76 -9.44
C MET A 127 6.28 24.90 -9.89
N THR A 128 6.10 25.29 -11.15
CA THR A 128 4.79 25.26 -11.82
C THR A 128 4.31 23.82 -12.05
N THR A 129 3.04 23.65 -12.40
CA THR A 129 2.47 22.34 -12.75
C THR A 129 3.25 21.67 -13.88
N ASP A 130 3.54 22.39 -14.96
CA ASP A 130 4.27 21.86 -16.13
C ASP A 130 5.71 21.48 -15.76
N GLU A 131 6.38 22.31 -14.93
CA GLU A 131 7.73 22.01 -14.45
C GLU A 131 7.76 20.74 -13.59
N LYS A 132 6.75 20.53 -12.75
CA LYS A 132 6.63 19.29 -11.94
C LYS A 132 6.41 18.07 -12.81
N ILE A 133 5.58 18.18 -13.85
CA ILE A 133 5.34 17.10 -14.80
C ILE A 133 6.61 16.77 -15.57
N GLN A 134 7.34 17.78 -16.04
CA GLN A 134 8.60 17.59 -16.76
C GLN A 134 9.68 16.98 -15.85
N ALA A 135 9.86 17.49 -14.62
CA ALA A 135 10.83 16.92 -13.69
C ALA A 135 10.52 15.46 -13.33
N ALA A 136 9.24 15.11 -13.21
CA ALA A 136 8.84 13.71 -13.01
C ALA A 136 9.17 12.83 -14.22
N LEU A 137 9.01 13.36 -15.43
CA LEU A 137 9.36 12.68 -16.67
C LEU A 137 10.88 12.45 -16.77
N ASP A 138 11.68 13.47 -16.46
CA ASP A 138 13.14 13.40 -16.48
C ASP A 138 13.65 12.38 -15.45
N ALA A 139 13.13 12.43 -14.23
CA ALA A 139 13.46 11.47 -13.18
C ALA A 139 13.13 10.02 -13.60
N LYS A 140 12.00 9.81 -14.29
CA LYS A 140 11.66 8.50 -14.87
C LYS A 140 12.65 8.06 -15.95
N VAL A 141 13.05 8.95 -16.85
CA VAL A 141 14.01 8.66 -17.93
C VAL A 141 15.38 8.31 -17.35
N ASP A 142 15.86 9.07 -16.39
CA ASP A 142 17.11 8.80 -15.70
C ASP A 142 17.04 7.49 -14.90
N GLY A 143 15.91 7.24 -14.24
CA GLY A 143 15.64 5.98 -13.55
C GLY A 143 15.74 4.78 -14.50
N ASN A 144 15.17 4.88 -15.71
CA ASN A 144 15.28 3.84 -16.73
C ASN A 144 16.75 3.61 -17.13
N ALA A 145 17.52 4.68 -17.30
CA ALA A 145 18.95 4.59 -17.64
C ALA A 145 19.77 3.91 -16.54
N LYS A 146 19.49 4.19 -15.26
CA LYS A 146 20.13 3.50 -14.12
C LYS A 146 19.73 2.03 -14.05
N PHE A 147 18.45 1.74 -14.25
CA PHE A 147 17.92 0.38 -14.24
C PHE A 147 18.58 -0.51 -15.32
N LEU A 148 18.72 0.01 -16.55
CA LEU A 148 19.39 -0.70 -17.65
C LEU A 148 20.86 -1.00 -17.37
N LYS A 149 21.53 -0.16 -16.58
CA LYS A 149 22.92 -0.37 -16.13
C LYS A 149 23.03 -1.31 -14.91
N GLY A 150 21.91 -1.90 -14.46
CA GLY A 150 21.87 -2.76 -13.28
C GLY A 150 21.98 -2.02 -11.94
N ASN A 151 21.98 -0.68 -11.94
CA ASN A 151 22.01 0.11 -10.70
C ASN A 151 20.58 0.32 -10.18
N ILE A 152 20.03 -0.74 -9.59
CA ILE A 152 18.62 -0.79 -9.17
C ILE A 152 18.31 0.22 -8.06
N LYS A 153 19.21 0.39 -7.07
CA LYS A 153 19.01 1.34 -5.97
C LYS A 153 18.96 2.80 -6.45
N ALA A 154 19.85 3.19 -7.37
CA ALA A 154 19.79 4.51 -7.97
C ALA A 154 18.51 4.70 -8.81
N ALA A 155 18.07 3.65 -9.52
CA ALA A 155 16.82 3.70 -10.26
C ALA A 155 15.60 3.90 -9.34
N ILE A 156 15.55 3.20 -8.20
CA ILE A 156 14.49 3.37 -7.18
C ILE A 156 14.42 4.82 -6.73
N SER A 157 15.54 5.41 -6.31
CA SER A 157 15.60 6.81 -5.85
C SER A 157 15.01 7.77 -6.87
N LEU A 158 15.37 7.60 -8.15
CA LEU A 158 14.90 8.48 -9.23
C LEU A 158 13.40 8.31 -9.50
N TYR A 159 12.88 7.08 -9.54
CA TYR A 159 11.44 6.89 -9.71
C TYR A 159 10.63 7.42 -8.51
N GLU A 160 11.13 7.28 -7.28
CA GLU A 160 10.49 7.87 -6.10
C GLU A 160 10.43 9.38 -6.19
N ASP A 161 11.50 10.02 -6.65
CA ASP A 161 11.51 11.47 -6.88
C ASP A 161 10.48 11.85 -7.94
N GLY A 162 10.38 11.08 -9.03
CA GLY A 162 9.32 11.24 -10.02
C GLY A 162 7.91 11.18 -9.43
N VAL A 163 7.64 10.23 -8.53
CA VAL A 163 6.34 10.16 -7.82
C VAL A 163 6.15 11.35 -6.88
N LYS A 164 7.19 11.78 -6.16
CA LYS A 164 7.12 12.91 -5.21
C LYS A 164 6.79 14.22 -5.91
N TYR A 165 7.30 14.47 -7.12
CA TYR A 165 6.92 15.65 -7.91
C TYR A 165 5.42 15.68 -8.24
N LEU A 166 4.77 14.51 -8.28
CA LEU A 166 3.36 14.31 -8.64
C LEU A 166 2.46 13.95 -7.44
N ALA A 167 2.93 14.19 -6.20
CA ALA A 167 2.20 13.82 -4.99
C ALA A 167 1.08 14.82 -4.66
N MET A 168 1.38 16.12 -4.66
CA MET A 168 0.43 17.19 -4.35
C MET A 168 -0.10 17.82 -5.64
N ARG A 169 -1.33 17.47 -5.99
CA ARG A 169 -2.01 17.92 -7.22
C ARG A 169 -3.28 18.73 -6.94
N ASP A 170 -3.43 19.24 -5.72
CA ASP A 170 -4.55 20.11 -5.36
C ASP A 170 -4.51 21.37 -6.22
N GLY A 171 -5.65 21.68 -6.85
CA GLY A 171 -5.78 22.84 -7.75
C GLY A 171 -5.18 22.64 -9.16
N TRP A 172 -4.73 21.43 -9.52
CA TRP A 172 -4.34 21.14 -10.91
C TRP A 172 -5.57 21.00 -11.80
N SER A 173 -5.45 21.35 -13.08
CA SER A 173 -6.51 21.12 -14.06
C SER A 173 -6.67 19.62 -14.36
N ASP A 174 -7.86 19.21 -14.81
CA ASP A 174 -8.13 17.83 -15.18
C ASP A 174 -7.19 17.33 -16.29
N GLU A 175 -6.84 18.20 -17.24
CA GLU A 175 -5.88 17.89 -18.31
C GLU A 175 -4.48 17.64 -17.73
N SER A 176 -4.05 18.46 -16.78
CA SER A 176 -2.75 18.34 -16.12
C SER A 176 -2.68 17.07 -15.27
N VAL A 177 -3.76 16.73 -14.55
CA VAL A 177 -3.86 15.49 -13.79
C VAL A 177 -3.74 14.29 -14.72
N LYS A 178 -4.53 14.24 -15.80
CA LYS A 178 -4.49 13.15 -16.79
C LYS A 178 -3.11 13.03 -17.46
N ALA A 179 -2.50 14.14 -17.85
CA ALA A 179 -1.16 14.14 -18.44
C ALA A 179 -0.11 13.58 -17.45
N SER A 180 -0.19 13.98 -16.18
CA SER A 180 0.73 13.53 -15.15
C SER A 180 0.52 12.06 -14.72
N ASP A 181 -0.70 11.54 -14.81
CA ASP A 181 -1.03 10.15 -14.46
C ASP A 181 -0.27 9.14 -15.33
N VAL A 182 0.01 9.47 -16.59
CA VAL A 182 0.83 8.63 -17.48
C VAL A 182 2.22 8.41 -16.90
N THR A 183 2.88 9.49 -16.48
CA THR A 183 4.23 9.42 -15.88
C THR A 183 4.18 8.76 -14.51
N LYS A 184 3.21 9.12 -13.67
CA LYS A 184 3.04 8.56 -12.32
C LYS A 184 2.82 7.05 -12.35
N LEU A 185 1.96 6.57 -13.25
CA LEU A 185 1.71 5.15 -13.50
C LEU A 185 3.01 4.43 -13.86
N GLN A 186 3.78 4.97 -14.80
CA GLN A 186 5.04 4.36 -15.25
C GLN A 186 6.09 4.31 -14.13
N CYS A 187 6.22 5.36 -13.31
CA CYS A 187 7.11 5.36 -12.15
C CYS A 187 6.73 4.28 -11.13
N HIS A 188 5.46 4.17 -10.74
CA HIS A 188 5.00 3.14 -9.81
C HIS A 188 5.20 1.72 -10.37
N LEU A 189 4.89 1.51 -11.65
CA LEU A 189 5.17 0.23 -12.30
C LEU A 189 6.66 -0.10 -12.23
N ASN A 190 7.54 0.85 -12.58
CA ASN A 190 8.99 0.64 -12.55
C ASN A 190 9.53 0.42 -11.14
N LEU A 191 9.04 1.16 -10.14
CA LEU A 191 9.36 0.95 -8.72
C LEU A 191 8.99 -0.46 -8.29
N SER A 192 7.77 -0.91 -8.59
CA SER A 192 7.34 -2.26 -8.25
C SER A 192 8.28 -3.32 -8.83
N ASN A 193 8.73 -3.14 -10.07
CA ASN A 193 9.69 -4.04 -10.70
C ASN A 193 11.09 -4.00 -10.04
N CYS A 194 11.56 -2.82 -9.65
CA CYS A 194 12.84 -2.68 -8.94
C CYS A 194 12.77 -3.37 -7.58
N TYR A 195 11.69 -3.16 -6.83
CA TYR A 195 11.49 -3.77 -5.52
C TYR A 195 11.34 -5.30 -5.60
N ILE A 196 10.71 -5.84 -6.64
CA ILE A 196 10.73 -7.29 -6.90
C ILE A 196 12.16 -7.81 -7.07
N LYS A 197 13.02 -7.08 -7.80
CA LYS A 197 14.43 -7.47 -8.00
C LYS A 197 15.26 -7.39 -6.73
N GLU A 198 14.97 -6.45 -5.84
CA GLU A 198 15.61 -6.32 -4.52
C GLU A 198 14.97 -7.25 -3.46
N HIS A 199 13.99 -8.08 -3.84
CA HIS A 199 13.24 -8.95 -2.93
C HIS A 199 12.46 -8.20 -1.81
N ASP A 200 12.21 -6.90 -1.99
CA ASP A 200 11.31 -6.13 -1.12
C ASP A 200 9.88 -6.24 -1.66
N PHE A 201 9.22 -7.33 -1.30
CA PHE A 201 7.88 -7.63 -1.80
C PHE A 201 6.79 -6.73 -1.20
N VAL A 202 7.04 -6.11 -0.04
CA VAL A 202 6.08 -5.19 0.58
C VAL A 202 6.03 -3.88 -0.22
N SER A 203 7.18 -3.29 -0.51
CA SER A 203 7.27 -2.08 -1.33
C SER A 203 6.83 -2.34 -2.78
N ALA A 204 7.10 -3.54 -3.30
CA ALA A 204 6.63 -3.94 -4.62
C ALA A 204 5.10 -4.01 -4.73
N GLU A 205 4.42 -4.59 -3.73
CA GLU A 205 2.96 -4.68 -3.66
C GLU A 205 2.32 -3.29 -3.53
N LEU A 206 2.90 -2.43 -2.68
CA LEU A 206 2.42 -1.06 -2.49
C LEU A 206 2.44 -0.29 -3.81
N ASN A 207 3.58 -0.28 -4.50
CA ASN A 207 3.72 0.46 -5.75
C ASN A 207 2.84 -0.10 -6.88
N ALA A 208 2.69 -1.43 -6.98
CA ALA A 208 1.76 -2.00 -7.95
C ALA A 208 0.30 -1.65 -7.62
N THR A 209 -0.05 -1.50 -6.35
CA THR A 209 -1.38 -1.06 -5.92
C THR A 209 -1.62 0.41 -6.29
N GLU A 210 -0.65 1.31 -6.08
CA GLU A 210 -0.77 2.70 -6.54
C GLU A 210 -0.89 2.81 -8.06
N ALA A 211 -0.15 1.99 -8.82
CA ALA A 211 -0.31 1.90 -10.27
C ALA A 211 -1.74 1.49 -10.67
N LEU A 212 -2.32 0.50 -10.00
CA LEU A 212 -3.67 0.00 -10.29
C LEU A 212 -4.79 0.96 -9.86
N LYS A 213 -4.53 1.94 -8.99
CA LYS A 213 -5.46 3.04 -8.72
C LYS A 213 -5.57 3.99 -9.92
N ILE A 214 -4.51 4.12 -10.72
CA ILE A 214 -4.48 4.96 -11.93
C ILE A 214 -5.04 4.17 -13.12
N ASP A 215 -4.60 2.92 -13.30
CA ASP A 215 -5.09 2.02 -14.35
C ASP A 215 -5.38 0.63 -13.76
N ALA A 216 -6.65 0.39 -13.43
CA ALA A 216 -7.10 -0.87 -12.83
C ALA A 216 -6.92 -2.09 -13.72
N ASN A 217 -6.75 -1.90 -15.04
CA ASN A 217 -6.58 -2.97 -16.03
C ASN A 217 -5.11 -3.14 -16.45
N SER A 218 -4.17 -2.50 -15.75
CA SER A 218 -2.75 -2.61 -16.08
C SER A 218 -2.24 -4.05 -15.92
N ILE A 219 -1.99 -4.74 -17.04
CA ILE A 219 -1.43 -6.10 -17.07
C ILE A 219 -0.14 -6.18 -16.26
N LYS A 220 0.76 -5.19 -16.43
CA LYS A 220 2.02 -5.12 -15.67
C LYS A 220 1.78 -4.90 -14.17
N GLY A 221 0.79 -4.07 -13.81
CA GLY A 221 0.41 -3.81 -12.43
C GLY A 221 -0.12 -5.07 -11.73
N LEU A 222 -1.11 -5.73 -12.34
CA LEU A 222 -1.69 -6.97 -11.84
C LEU A 222 -0.63 -8.06 -11.68
N TYR A 223 0.20 -8.26 -12.70
CA TYR A 223 1.26 -9.28 -12.67
C TYR A 223 2.28 -9.02 -11.54
N ARG A 224 2.79 -7.79 -11.45
CA ARG A 224 3.81 -7.43 -10.44
C ARG A 224 3.25 -7.51 -9.02
N ARG A 225 2.01 -7.07 -8.81
CA ARG A 225 1.34 -7.21 -7.50
C ARG A 225 1.15 -8.67 -7.12
N ALA A 226 0.73 -9.50 -8.07
CA ALA A 226 0.59 -10.93 -7.84
C ALA A 226 1.93 -11.58 -7.47
N VAL A 227 3.00 -11.30 -8.20
CA VAL A 227 4.35 -11.83 -7.90
C VAL A 227 4.79 -11.42 -6.50
N ALA A 228 4.60 -10.16 -6.12
CA ALA A 228 4.91 -9.68 -4.77
C ALA A 228 4.11 -10.44 -3.70
N ARG A 229 2.79 -10.60 -3.91
CA ARG A 229 1.89 -11.33 -3.00
C ARG A 229 2.23 -12.82 -2.88
N VAL A 230 2.62 -13.49 -3.96
CA VAL A 230 3.07 -14.90 -3.94
C VAL A 230 4.33 -15.09 -3.10
N ASN A 231 5.21 -14.10 -3.09
CA ASN A 231 6.45 -14.14 -2.31
C ASN A 231 6.26 -13.67 -0.86
N ASN A 232 5.17 -12.96 -0.57
CA ASN A 232 4.79 -12.54 0.77
C ASN A 232 3.65 -13.40 1.37
N ASP A 233 3.47 -14.63 0.86
CA ASP A 233 2.47 -15.61 1.26
C ASP A 233 1.00 -15.12 1.30
N LYS A 234 0.67 -14.05 0.58
CA LYS A 234 -0.70 -13.53 0.37
C LYS A 234 -1.36 -14.22 -0.83
N LEU A 235 -1.50 -15.54 -0.75
CA LEU A 235 -1.73 -16.41 -1.91
C LEU A 235 -3.11 -16.21 -2.55
N GLU A 236 -4.17 -16.03 -1.76
CA GLU A 236 -5.53 -15.79 -2.24
C GLU A 236 -5.62 -14.48 -3.02
N ALA A 237 -5.03 -13.40 -2.47
CA ALA A 237 -4.98 -12.10 -3.13
C ALA A 237 -4.15 -12.15 -4.43
N ALA A 238 -3.07 -12.94 -4.46
CA ALA A 238 -2.30 -13.17 -5.67
C ALA A 238 -3.11 -13.91 -6.75
N ILE A 239 -3.87 -14.93 -6.35
CA ILE A 239 -4.75 -15.70 -7.24
C ILE A 239 -5.79 -14.78 -7.89
N GLN A 240 -6.39 -13.86 -7.11
CA GLN A 240 -7.35 -12.88 -7.63
C GLN A 240 -6.73 -11.95 -8.68
N ASP A 241 -5.54 -11.40 -8.42
CA ASP A 241 -4.82 -10.55 -9.38
C ASP A 241 -4.52 -11.31 -10.69
N LEU A 242 -4.10 -12.57 -10.58
CA LEU A 242 -3.78 -13.41 -11.74
C LEU A 242 -5.03 -13.83 -12.52
N GLN A 243 -6.16 -14.04 -11.86
CA GLN A 243 -7.45 -14.25 -12.54
C GLN A 243 -7.90 -13.01 -13.29
N ALA A 244 -7.80 -11.83 -12.67
CA ALA A 244 -8.12 -10.56 -13.32
C ALA A 244 -7.22 -10.35 -14.55
N LEU A 245 -5.92 -10.63 -14.43
CA LEU A 245 -4.98 -10.55 -15.55
C LEU A 245 -5.34 -11.53 -16.66
N LEU A 246 -5.54 -12.82 -16.35
CA LEU A 246 -5.87 -13.84 -17.34
C LEU A 246 -7.23 -13.64 -17.99
N LYS A 247 -8.15 -12.89 -17.36
CA LYS A 247 -9.40 -12.44 -17.99
C LYS A 247 -9.14 -11.40 -19.08
N LEU A 248 -8.17 -10.51 -18.87
CA LEU A 248 -7.77 -9.48 -19.83
C LEU A 248 -6.85 -10.04 -20.94
N GLU A 249 -5.95 -10.96 -20.58
CA GLU A 249 -4.97 -11.56 -21.49
C GLU A 249 -4.86 -13.09 -21.25
N PRO A 250 -5.80 -13.90 -21.80
CA PRO A 250 -5.84 -15.35 -21.57
C PRO A 250 -4.61 -16.11 -22.04
N SER A 251 -3.87 -15.57 -23.01
CA SER A 251 -2.65 -16.16 -23.58
C SER A 251 -1.38 -15.88 -22.76
N ASN A 252 -1.47 -15.17 -21.64
CA ASN A 252 -0.30 -14.80 -20.85
C ASN A 252 0.28 -16.01 -20.09
N ILE A 253 1.35 -16.58 -20.64
CA ILE A 253 2.01 -17.80 -20.12
C ILE A 253 2.60 -17.57 -18.73
N ASP A 254 3.20 -16.40 -18.50
CA ASP A 254 3.82 -16.07 -17.22
C ASP A 254 2.78 -15.99 -16.10
N ALA A 255 1.63 -15.35 -16.37
CA ALA A 255 0.53 -15.29 -15.41
C ALA A 255 -0.06 -16.68 -15.15
N ALA A 256 -0.24 -17.50 -16.18
CA ALA A 256 -0.72 -18.88 -16.02
C ALA A 256 0.23 -19.72 -15.15
N ASN A 257 1.54 -19.57 -15.31
CA ASN A 257 2.55 -20.26 -14.51
C ASN A 257 2.56 -19.77 -13.05
N GLN A 258 2.52 -18.45 -12.84
CA GLN A 258 2.41 -17.87 -11.50
C GLN A 258 1.11 -18.30 -10.81
N PHE A 259 0.01 -18.43 -11.53
CA PHE A 259 -1.28 -18.87 -10.99
C PHE A 259 -1.22 -20.31 -10.49
N LYS A 260 -0.61 -21.19 -11.29
CA LYS A 260 -0.35 -22.59 -10.89
C LYS A 260 0.54 -22.65 -9.65
N LEU A 261 1.60 -21.83 -9.59
CA LEU A 261 2.50 -21.76 -8.45
C LEU A 261 1.77 -21.29 -7.18
N ALA A 262 1.00 -20.21 -7.27
CA ALA A 262 0.22 -19.67 -6.16
C ALA A 262 -0.78 -20.70 -5.61
N LYS A 263 -1.53 -21.38 -6.50
CA LYS A 263 -2.44 -22.47 -6.10
C LYS A 263 -1.72 -23.64 -5.44
N ALA A 264 -0.57 -24.06 -5.97
CA ALA A 264 0.20 -25.15 -5.39
C ALA A 264 0.76 -24.78 -4.01
N LYS A 265 1.25 -23.55 -3.82
CA LYS A 265 1.66 -23.04 -2.50
C LYS A 265 0.49 -23.01 -1.53
N LEU A 266 -0.68 -22.52 -1.96
CA LEU A 266 -1.86 -22.41 -1.11
C LEU A 266 -2.36 -23.78 -0.67
N HIS A 267 -2.36 -24.74 -1.60
CA HIS A 267 -2.69 -26.12 -1.28
C HIS A 267 -1.71 -26.73 -0.27
N LYS A 268 -0.40 -26.51 -0.43
CA LYS A 268 0.62 -26.97 0.52
C LYS A 268 0.48 -26.31 1.89
N TYR A 269 0.22 -24.99 1.91
CA TYR A 269 -0.03 -24.24 3.14
C TYR A 269 -1.24 -24.83 3.89
N ASN A 270 -2.37 -25.03 3.21
CA ASN A 270 -3.57 -25.63 3.79
C ASN A 270 -3.35 -27.07 4.25
N GLN A 271 -2.56 -27.88 3.53
CA GLN A 271 -2.19 -29.22 3.98
C GLN A 271 -1.28 -29.21 5.21
N ALA A 272 -0.32 -28.28 5.27
CA ALA A 272 0.59 -28.13 6.39
C ALA A 272 -0.17 -27.64 7.63
N ASP A 273 -1.08 -26.68 7.47
CA ASP A 273 -1.97 -26.21 8.53
C ASP A 273 -2.90 -27.33 9.01
N LYS A 274 -3.46 -28.14 8.11
CA LYS A 274 -4.22 -29.35 8.50
C LYS A 274 -3.38 -30.32 9.34
N LYS A 275 -2.09 -30.52 9.01
CA LYS A 275 -1.17 -31.39 9.76
C LYS A 275 -0.76 -30.77 11.10
N LYS A 276 -0.45 -29.47 11.14
CA LYS A 276 -0.12 -28.73 12.36
C LYS A 276 -1.31 -28.68 13.31
N PHE A 277 -2.51 -28.43 12.80
CA PHE A 277 -3.75 -28.44 13.55
C PHE A 277 -4.09 -29.86 14.06
N GLY A 278 -3.92 -30.89 13.22
CA GLY A 278 -4.04 -32.29 13.66
C GLY A 278 -3.04 -32.68 14.75
N ALA A 279 -1.80 -32.18 14.67
CA ALA A 279 -0.79 -32.37 15.71
C ALA A 279 -1.10 -31.55 16.98
N MET A 280 -1.61 -30.34 16.83
CA MET A 280 -2.04 -29.45 17.92
C MET A 280 -3.24 -30.01 18.68
N PHE A 281 -4.19 -30.65 17.99
CA PHE A 281 -5.26 -31.45 18.60
C PHE A 281 -4.71 -32.61 19.42
N LYS A 282 -3.70 -33.31 18.89
CA LYS A 282 -3.06 -34.42 19.60
C LYS A 282 -2.25 -33.96 20.81
N SER A 283 -1.65 -32.77 20.78
CA SER A 283 -0.95 -32.19 21.94
C SER A 283 -1.89 -31.51 22.94
N MET A 284 -2.98 -30.89 22.50
CA MET A 284 -4.03 -30.36 23.40
C MET A 284 -4.74 -31.48 24.17
N SER A 285 -4.85 -32.68 23.58
CA SER A 285 -5.37 -33.88 24.25
C SER A 285 -4.50 -34.36 25.44
N LEU A 286 -3.26 -33.87 25.58
CA LEU A 286 -2.36 -34.19 26.71
C LEU A 286 -2.20 -33.03 27.71
N TYR A 287 -2.66 -31.81 27.36
CA TYR A 287 -2.52 -30.59 28.17
C TYR A 287 -3.84 -29.83 28.39
N THR A 288 -4.97 -30.55 28.44
CA THR A 288 -6.22 -29.98 28.96
C THR A 288 -6.46 -30.50 30.36
N GLU A 289 -5.78 -29.88 31.34
CA GLU A 289 -6.36 -29.77 32.66
C GLU A 289 -7.71 -29.05 32.54
N LYS A 290 -8.73 -29.73 33.07
CA LYS A 290 -10.13 -29.34 33.22
C LYS A 290 -10.35 -27.83 33.34
N LYS A 291 -10.90 -27.24 32.27
CA LYS A 291 -11.86 -26.14 32.37
C LYS A 291 -12.98 -26.39 31.35
N ASP A 292 -14.08 -26.93 31.87
CA ASP A 292 -15.44 -26.97 31.34
C ASP A 292 -15.58 -27.03 29.80
N LEU A 293 -15.30 -28.21 29.22
CA LEU A 293 -15.74 -28.53 27.87
C LEU A 293 -17.27 -28.57 27.83
N ARG A 294 -17.88 -27.75 26.97
CA ARG A 294 -19.34 -27.76 26.72
C ARG A 294 -19.81 -29.19 26.43
N ASN A 295 -20.70 -29.70 27.26
CA ASN A 295 -21.24 -31.04 27.09
C ASN A 295 -22.34 -31.03 26.02
N LEU A 296 -21.98 -31.33 24.76
CA LEU A 296 -22.94 -31.36 23.65
C LEU A 296 -24.08 -32.37 23.84
N ALA A 297 -23.94 -33.34 24.74
CA ALA A 297 -24.99 -34.33 25.03
C ALA A 297 -26.15 -33.76 25.87
N THR A 298 -25.99 -32.59 26.49
CA THR A 298 -27.04 -31.95 27.32
C THR A 298 -27.76 -30.81 26.63
N LEU A 299 -27.35 -30.46 25.40
CA LEU A 299 -27.88 -29.32 24.65
C LEU A 299 -29.05 -29.71 23.75
N PRO A 300 -29.91 -28.78 23.33
CA PRO A 300 -30.92 -29.04 22.33
C PRO A 300 -30.29 -29.64 21.07
N LEU A 301 -30.92 -30.67 20.51
CA LEU A 301 -30.46 -31.36 19.30
C LEU A 301 -31.55 -31.26 18.25
N VAL A 302 -31.21 -30.80 17.06
CA VAL A 302 -32.12 -30.73 15.91
C VAL A 302 -31.57 -31.56 14.76
N PHE A 303 -32.42 -31.90 13.80
CA PHE A 303 -32.02 -32.52 12.55
C PHE A 303 -32.47 -31.71 11.34
N LEU A 304 -31.70 -31.80 10.26
CA LEU A 304 -32.03 -31.31 8.93
C LEU A 304 -31.83 -32.46 7.92
N ASP A 305 -32.87 -32.84 7.20
CA ASP A 305 -32.78 -33.75 6.06
C ASP A 305 -32.40 -32.94 4.82
N ILE A 306 -31.19 -33.15 4.33
CA ILE A 306 -30.63 -32.45 3.18
C ILE A 306 -30.75 -33.33 1.94
N THR A 307 -31.43 -32.80 0.93
CA THR A 307 -31.56 -33.44 -0.38
C THR A 307 -30.68 -32.74 -1.41
N ILE A 308 -29.85 -33.53 -2.10
CA ILE A 308 -29.00 -33.10 -3.21
C ILE A 308 -29.14 -34.12 -4.31
N ASP A 309 -29.52 -33.70 -5.52
CA ASP A 309 -29.69 -34.59 -6.69
C ASP A 309 -30.57 -35.83 -6.37
N GLY A 310 -31.70 -35.61 -5.72
CA GLY A 310 -32.65 -36.66 -5.30
C GLY A 310 -32.20 -37.53 -4.12
N SER A 311 -30.94 -37.43 -3.68
CA SER A 311 -30.41 -38.19 -2.54
C SER A 311 -30.57 -37.41 -1.24
N THR A 312 -31.27 -38.00 -0.26
CA THR A 312 -31.55 -37.36 1.03
C THR A 312 -30.73 -37.98 2.15
N ARG A 313 -30.08 -37.16 2.98
CA ARG A 313 -29.36 -37.59 4.19
C ARG A 313 -29.62 -36.65 5.36
N THR A 314 -29.60 -37.19 6.56
CA THR A 314 -29.89 -36.46 7.79
C THR A 314 -28.62 -35.93 8.45
N MET A 315 -28.60 -34.63 8.72
CA MET A 315 -27.60 -33.96 9.53
C MET A 315 -28.18 -33.66 10.91
N LYS A 316 -27.41 -33.90 11.99
CA LYS A 316 -27.81 -33.51 13.36
C LYS A 316 -26.92 -32.42 13.91
N ILE A 317 -27.53 -31.47 14.59
CA ILE A 317 -26.89 -30.25 15.05
C ILE A 317 -27.20 -30.05 16.53
N ALA A 318 -26.16 -29.92 17.36
CA ALA A 318 -26.28 -29.48 18.75
C ALA A 318 -26.30 -27.94 18.80
N LEU A 319 -27.26 -27.38 19.51
CA LEU A 319 -27.48 -25.93 19.60
C LEU A 319 -26.98 -25.39 20.95
N PHE A 320 -26.25 -24.27 20.94
CA PHE A 320 -25.55 -23.72 22.10
C PHE A 320 -26.47 -22.86 22.97
N SER A 321 -27.53 -23.48 23.51
CA SER A 321 -28.52 -22.76 24.34
C SER A 321 -27.96 -22.27 25.68
N ASP A 322 -26.80 -22.77 26.07
CA ASP A 322 -26.05 -22.37 27.26
C ASP A 322 -25.38 -21.00 27.11
N THR A 323 -24.99 -20.61 25.89
CA THR A 323 -24.42 -19.29 25.61
C THR A 323 -25.37 -18.36 24.89
N VAL A 324 -26.15 -18.85 23.92
CA VAL A 324 -27.01 -18.01 23.07
C VAL A 324 -28.47 -18.51 23.01
N PRO A 325 -29.17 -18.57 24.16
CA PRO A 325 -30.53 -19.13 24.24
C PRO A 325 -31.56 -18.45 23.34
N LYS A 326 -31.50 -17.14 23.11
CA LYS A 326 -32.44 -16.43 22.23
C LYS A 326 -32.23 -16.82 20.77
N THR A 327 -30.98 -16.88 20.34
CA THR A 327 -30.60 -17.30 18.98
C THR A 327 -31.00 -18.76 18.74
N VAL A 328 -30.75 -19.64 19.72
CA VAL A 328 -31.16 -21.04 19.67
C VAL A 328 -32.68 -21.21 19.65
N ALA A 329 -33.42 -20.45 20.46
CA ALA A 329 -34.88 -20.50 20.45
C ALA A 329 -35.46 -20.13 19.08
N ASN A 330 -34.90 -19.13 18.40
CA ASN A 330 -35.27 -18.79 17.03
C ASN A 330 -35.05 -19.94 16.06
N PHE A 331 -33.83 -20.46 15.97
CA PHE A 331 -33.50 -21.54 15.04
C PHE A 331 -34.29 -22.82 15.34
N LYS A 332 -34.39 -23.20 16.61
CA LYS A 332 -35.11 -24.39 17.06
C LYS A 332 -36.60 -24.32 16.71
N SER A 333 -37.24 -23.17 16.92
CA SER A 333 -38.64 -22.97 16.55
C SER A 333 -38.86 -23.07 15.04
N LEU A 334 -37.93 -22.54 14.24
CA LEU A 334 -37.98 -22.66 12.77
C LEU A 334 -37.68 -24.09 12.27
N CYS A 335 -37.11 -24.97 13.11
CA CYS A 335 -37.05 -26.40 12.81
C CYS A 335 -38.38 -27.15 13.07
N ASN A 336 -39.38 -26.53 13.68
CA ASN A 336 -40.69 -27.16 13.89
C ASN A 336 -41.57 -27.00 12.65
N MET A 337 -41.80 -28.09 11.93
CA MET A 337 -42.60 -28.10 10.69
C MET A 337 -44.09 -27.83 10.90
N ASP A 338 -44.59 -27.86 12.14
CA ASP A 338 -45.98 -27.47 12.44
C ASP A 338 -46.18 -25.94 12.41
N ASN A 339 -45.08 -25.17 12.42
CA ASN A 339 -45.13 -23.71 12.33
C ASN A 339 -45.34 -23.26 10.87
N GLU A 340 -46.08 -22.16 10.68
CA GLU A 340 -46.31 -21.55 9.36
C GLU A 340 -45.00 -21.19 8.64
N LEU A 341 -44.04 -20.66 9.40
CA LEU A 341 -42.69 -20.37 8.94
C LEU A 341 -41.72 -21.38 9.54
N ASN A 342 -41.10 -22.19 8.69
CA ASN A 342 -40.14 -23.22 9.10
C ASN A 342 -39.08 -23.48 8.00
N TYR A 343 -38.07 -24.28 8.32
CA TYR A 343 -36.98 -24.59 7.40
C TYR A 343 -37.27 -25.72 6.40
N ALA A 344 -38.41 -26.41 6.49
CA ALA A 344 -38.76 -27.43 5.51
C ALA A 344 -39.00 -26.79 4.14
N ASN A 345 -38.44 -27.43 3.12
CA ASN A 345 -38.34 -26.96 1.74
C ASN A 345 -37.53 -25.66 1.55
N CYS A 346 -36.73 -25.24 2.54
CA CYS A 346 -35.82 -24.11 2.39
C CYS A 346 -34.53 -24.56 1.69
N ALA A 347 -34.11 -23.82 0.67
CA ALA A 347 -32.88 -24.10 -0.07
C ALA A 347 -31.67 -23.38 0.52
N PHE A 348 -30.47 -23.94 0.29
CA PHE A 348 -29.23 -23.19 0.42
C PHE A 348 -29.05 -22.33 -0.84
N HIS A 349 -29.28 -21.03 -0.71
CA HIS A 349 -29.19 -20.08 -1.82
C HIS A 349 -27.75 -19.64 -2.12
N ARG A 350 -26.78 -19.97 -1.26
CA ARG A 350 -25.37 -19.61 -1.46
C ARG A 350 -24.43 -20.68 -0.92
N VAL A 351 -23.48 -21.15 -1.74
CA VAL A 351 -22.45 -22.13 -1.33
C VAL A 351 -21.09 -21.67 -1.83
N ILE A 352 -20.15 -21.46 -0.92
CA ILE A 352 -18.78 -21.03 -1.25
C ILE A 352 -17.81 -22.10 -0.81
N LYS A 353 -17.20 -22.75 -1.80
CA LYS A 353 -16.20 -23.80 -1.58
C LYS A 353 -15.04 -23.29 -0.73
N GLY A 354 -14.68 -24.07 0.29
CA GLY A 354 -13.63 -23.73 1.25
C GLY A 354 -14.04 -22.63 2.23
N PHE A 355 -15.32 -22.26 2.30
CA PHE A 355 -15.81 -21.23 3.21
C PHE A 355 -17.08 -21.65 3.97
N MET A 356 -18.26 -21.59 3.35
CA MET A 356 -19.53 -21.86 4.03
C MET A 356 -20.69 -22.13 3.05
N ALA A 357 -21.78 -22.70 3.57
CA ALA A 357 -23.07 -22.80 2.90
C ALA A 357 -24.13 -22.01 3.68
N GLN A 358 -24.83 -21.10 3.02
CA GLN A 358 -25.86 -20.24 3.60
C GLN A 358 -27.25 -20.66 3.10
N GLY A 359 -28.19 -20.70 4.04
CA GLY A 359 -29.60 -21.01 3.79
C GLY A 359 -30.49 -20.27 4.79
N GLY A 360 -31.71 -20.76 4.96
CA GLY A 360 -32.65 -20.22 5.94
C GLY A 360 -33.40 -18.97 5.49
N ASP A 361 -33.44 -18.68 4.19
CA ASP A 361 -34.42 -17.75 3.64
C ASP A 361 -35.78 -18.47 3.50
N ILE A 362 -36.58 -18.37 4.56
CA ILE A 362 -37.88 -19.05 4.68
C ILE A 362 -39.04 -18.25 4.07
N THR A 363 -38.79 -17.05 3.53
CA THR A 363 -39.86 -16.19 2.99
C THR A 363 -39.77 -16.01 1.48
N LYS A 364 -38.56 -15.96 0.91
CA LYS A 364 -38.37 -15.79 -0.55
C LYS A 364 -37.53 -16.89 -1.19
N GLY A 365 -36.67 -17.55 -0.42
CA GLY A 365 -35.79 -18.62 -0.91
C GLY A 365 -34.67 -18.17 -1.88
N ASP A 366 -34.43 -16.87 -2.02
CA ASP A 366 -33.42 -16.31 -2.92
C ASP A 366 -32.26 -15.61 -2.18
N GLY A 367 -32.30 -15.58 -0.86
CA GLY A 367 -31.34 -14.94 0.03
C GLY A 367 -31.69 -13.51 0.41
N THR A 368 -32.76 -12.93 -0.15
CA THR A 368 -33.22 -11.56 0.15
C THR A 368 -34.36 -11.50 1.16
N GLY A 369 -34.78 -12.65 1.69
CA GLY A 369 -35.84 -12.79 2.69
C GLY A 369 -35.34 -13.23 4.06
N GLY A 370 -36.21 -13.92 4.77
CA GLY A 370 -36.04 -14.37 6.15
C GLY A 370 -36.90 -13.61 7.16
N MET A 371 -37.25 -14.29 8.25
CA MET A 371 -38.09 -13.80 9.33
C MET A 371 -37.72 -14.54 10.61
N SER A 372 -37.58 -13.83 11.74
CA SER A 372 -37.37 -14.47 13.03
C SER A 372 -38.69 -14.70 13.76
N ILE A 373 -38.68 -15.53 14.80
CA ILE A 373 -39.83 -15.68 15.70
C ILE A 373 -40.13 -14.43 16.53
N TYR A 374 -39.24 -13.43 16.47
CA TYR A 374 -39.36 -12.15 17.18
C TYR A 374 -39.76 -10.99 16.25
N GLY A 375 -40.08 -11.27 14.98
CA GLY A 375 -40.32 -10.27 13.93
C GLY A 375 -39.24 -10.32 12.85
N GLU A 376 -39.10 -9.26 12.05
CA GLU A 376 -38.20 -9.25 10.88
C GLU A 376 -36.74 -9.54 11.25
N ARG A 377 -36.27 -8.97 12.36
CA ARG A 377 -34.89 -9.08 12.83
C ARG A 377 -34.79 -9.14 14.35
N PHE A 378 -33.67 -9.65 14.86
CA PHE A 378 -33.30 -9.60 16.27
C PHE A 378 -31.79 -9.34 16.47
N ASP A 379 -31.46 -8.84 17.66
CA ASP A 379 -30.11 -8.42 18.03
C ASP A 379 -29.12 -9.59 18.15
N ASP A 380 -27.82 -9.28 18.07
CA ASP A 380 -26.75 -10.22 18.40
C ASP A 380 -26.74 -10.49 19.92
N GLU A 381 -26.60 -11.75 20.31
CA GLU A 381 -26.67 -12.14 21.71
C GLU A 381 -25.31 -12.06 22.41
N ASN A 382 -24.31 -12.82 21.94
CA ASN A 382 -22.91 -12.65 22.28
C ASN A 382 -21.99 -13.31 21.23
N PHE A 383 -20.68 -13.19 21.43
CA PHE A 383 -19.64 -13.71 20.53
C PHE A 383 -18.59 -14.56 21.28
N GLU A 384 -19.01 -15.27 22.33
CA GLU A 384 -18.10 -16.12 23.12
C GLU A 384 -17.58 -17.31 22.29
N ASP A 385 -18.49 -17.94 21.55
CA ASP A 385 -18.19 -19.02 20.63
C ASP A 385 -17.60 -18.50 19.31
N LYS A 386 -16.62 -19.25 18.79
CA LYS A 386 -15.83 -18.87 17.61
C LYS A 386 -15.93 -19.89 16.50
N HIS A 387 -15.67 -19.47 15.27
CA HIS A 387 -15.71 -20.32 14.08
C HIS A 387 -14.42 -21.15 13.94
N VAL A 388 -14.17 -22.02 14.90
CA VAL A 388 -12.87 -22.70 15.07
C VAL A 388 -12.67 -23.92 14.18
N GLU A 389 -13.72 -24.44 13.57
CA GLU A 389 -13.67 -25.69 12.80
C GLU A 389 -14.79 -25.82 11.76
N ARG A 390 -14.81 -26.96 11.05
CA ARG A 390 -15.86 -27.34 10.09
C ARG A 390 -17.14 -27.72 10.83
N GLY A 391 -18.28 -27.34 10.27
CA GLY A 391 -19.60 -27.67 10.79
C GLY A 391 -20.08 -26.74 11.91
N MET A 392 -19.47 -25.56 12.06
CA MET A 392 -20.00 -24.54 12.97
C MET A 392 -21.21 -23.87 12.32
N LEU A 393 -22.26 -23.70 13.12
CA LEU A 393 -23.52 -23.08 12.71
C LEU A 393 -23.58 -21.65 13.28
N SER A 394 -23.84 -20.66 12.41
CA SER A 394 -23.82 -19.25 12.78
C SER A 394 -24.84 -18.42 12.00
N MET A 395 -25.27 -17.30 12.58
CA MET A 395 -26.27 -16.42 11.98
C MET A 395 -25.73 -15.68 10.75
N ALA A 396 -26.50 -15.68 9.67
CA ALA A 396 -26.23 -14.82 8.51
C ALA A 396 -26.98 -13.49 8.70
N ASN A 397 -26.24 -12.40 8.86
CA ASN A 397 -26.79 -11.06 9.11
C ASN A 397 -26.25 -10.04 8.10
N ALA A 398 -26.91 -8.88 8.00
CA ALA A 398 -26.54 -7.77 7.13
C ALA A 398 -25.70 -6.70 7.85
N GLY A 399 -25.07 -7.07 8.96
CA GLY A 399 -24.42 -6.18 9.91
C GLY A 399 -24.88 -6.42 11.35
N PRO A 400 -24.31 -5.70 12.34
CA PRO A 400 -24.63 -5.89 13.75
C PRO A 400 -26.13 -5.81 14.02
N ASN A 401 -26.63 -6.71 14.86
CA ASN A 401 -28.01 -6.76 15.34
C ASN A 401 -29.07 -6.92 14.23
N THR A 402 -28.75 -7.66 13.17
CA THR A 402 -29.68 -7.89 12.05
C THR A 402 -29.94 -9.37 11.77
N ASN A 403 -29.91 -10.20 12.82
CA ASN A 403 -30.18 -11.63 12.71
C ASN A 403 -31.65 -11.88 12.32
N SER A 404 -31.90 -12.94 11.54
CA SER A 404 -33.25 -13.34 11.11
C SER A 404 -33.39 -14.88 11.13
N SER A 405 -34.02 -15.50 10.14
CA SER A 405 -33.98 -16.96 9.95
C SER A 405 -32.74 -17.45 9.22
N GLN A 406 -31.98 -16.57 8.56
CA GLN A 406 -30.85 -17.00 7.73
C GLN A 406 -29.64 -17.41 8.57
N PHE A 407 -28.98 -18.47 8.15
CA PHE A 407 -27.82 -19.04 8.83
C PHE A 407 -26.80 -19.55 7.81
N PHE A 408 -25.59 -19.83 8.27
CA PHE A 408 -24.60 -20.55 7.50
C PHE A 408 -23.92 -21.66 8.30
N ILE A 409 -23.44 -22.68 7.59
CA ILE A 409 -22.62 -23.78 8.11
C ILE A 409 -21.22 -23.66 7.51
N THR A 410 -20.18 -23.67 8.35
CA THR A 410 -18.79 -23.52 7.89
C THR A 410 -18.22 -24.81 7.31
N PHE A 411 -17.44 -24.69 6.24
CA PHE A 411 -16.65 -25.82 5.69
C PHE A 411 -15.26 -25.92 6.31
N VAL A 412 -14.75 -24.82 6.85
CA VAL A 412 -13.43 -24.69 7.48
C VAL A 412 -13.53 -23.76 8.68
N ALA A 413 -12.45 -23.60 9.45
CA ALA A 413 -12.37 -22.54 10.44
C ALA A 413 -12.44 -21.17 9.75
N THR A 414 -13.25 -20.24 10.25
CA THR A 414 -13.45 -18.90 9.65
C THR A 414 -13.26 -17.77 10.66
N PRO A 415 -12.05 -17.55 11.23
CA PRO A 415 -11.82 -16.56 12.29
C PRO A 415 -12.17 -15.11 11.92
N HIS A 416 -12.19 -14.79 10.62
CA HIS A 416 -12.55 -13.45 10.11
C HIS A 416 -14.03 -13.08 10.33
N LEU A 417 -14.88 -14.05 10.69
CA LEU A 417 -16.28 -13.90 11.05
C LEU A 417 -16.50 -13.74 12.57
N ASP A 418 -15.49 -14.04 13.39
CA ASP A 418 -15.58 -13.94 14.85
C ASP A 418 -15.85 -12.47 15.26
N GLY A 419 -16.73 -12.29 16.25
CA GLY A 419 -17.16 -10.97 16.71
C GLY A 419 -18.12 -10.22 15.77
N LYS A 420 -18.59 -10.86 14.70
CA LYS A 420 -19.54 -10.28 13.72
C LYS A 420 -20.78 -11.13 13.51
N HIS A 421 -20.64 -12.45 13.63
CA HIS A 421 -21.73 -13.40 13.46
C HIS A 421 -21.83 -14.29 14.69
N VAL A 422 -23.06 -14.44 15.20
CA VAL A 422 -23.34 -15.22 16.42
C VAL A 422 -23.27 -16.71 16.08
N VAL A 423 -22.28 -17.41 16.67
CA VAL A 423 -22.19 -18.87 16.60
C VAL A 423 -23.18 -19.46 17.60
N PHE A 424 -24.07 -20.35 17.12
CA PHE A 424 -25.15 -20.88 17.95
C PHE A 424 -25.34 -22.40 17.86
N GLY A 425 -24.46 -23.10 17.15
CA GLY A 425 -24.49 -24.56 17.14
C GLY A 425 -23.33 -25.20 16.39
N LYS A 426 -23.34 -26.53 16.37
CA LYS A 426 -22.37 -27.36 15.65
C LYS A 426 -23.01 -28.64 15.14
N VAL A 427 -22.66 -29.03 13.92
CA VAL A 427 -22.98 -30.34 13.35
C VAL A 427 -22.25 -31.44 14.13
N VAL A 428 -23.01 -32.36 14.71
CA VAL A 428 -22.49 -33.47 15.53
C VAL A 428 -22.60 -34.82 14.83
N GLU A 429 -23.51 -34.98 13.87
CA GLU A 429 -23.62 -36.14 13.00
C GLU A 429 -23.94 -35.69 11.56
N GLY A 430 -23.45 -36.40 10.56
CA GLY A 430 -23.66 -36.05 9.14
C GLY A 430 -22.71 -34.98 8.61
N LEU A 431 -21.49 -34.84 9.17
CA LEU A 431 -20.48 -33.88 8.71
C LEU A 431 -20.08 -34.10 7.24
N GLU A 432 -20.12 -35.34 6.76
CA GLU A 432 -19.85 -35.73 5.38
C GLU A 432 -20.88 -35.15 4.39
N ILE A 433 -22.07 -34.77 4.85
CA ILE A 433 -23.07 -34.09 4.01
C ILE A 433 -22.53 -32.75 3.53
N LEU A 434 -21.72 -32.07 4.35
CA LEU A 434 -21.06 -30.82 3.98
C LEU A 434 -20.08 -31.01 2.82
N ASP A 435 -19.44 -32.19 2.69
CA ASP A 435 -18.55 -32.47 1.56
C ASP A 435 -19.30 -32.50 0.24
N ASP A 436 -20.55 -32.96 0.27
CA ASP A 436 -21.38 -33.06 -0.92
C ASP A 436 -22.05 -31.74 -1.26
N ILE A 437 -22.48 -30.96 -0.27
CA ILE A 437 -22.90 -29.56 -0.48
C ILE A 437 -21.74 -28.77 -1.11
N GLU A 438 -20.52 -28.88 -0.56
CA GLU A 438 -19.34 -28.13 -1.01
C GLU A 438 -18.86 -28.51 -2.43
N LYS A 439 -19.20 -29.71 -2.91
CA LYS A 439 -18.88 -30.15 -4.28
C LYS A 439 -19.88 -29.64 -5.32
N VAL A 440 -21.06 -29.17 -4.91
CA VAL A 440 -22.06 -28.66 -5.84
C VAL A 440 -21.46 -27.47 -6.59
N GLU A 441 -21.51 -27.54 -7.92
CA GLU A 441 -21.11 -26.41 -8.75
C GLU A 441 -22.06 -25.23 -8.52
N THR A 442 -21.49 -24.03 -8.44
CA THR A 442 -22.25 -22.79 -8.29
C THR A 442 -22.16 -21.91 -9.53
N ASP A 443 -23.09 -20.96 -9.64
CA ASP A 443 -23.04 -19.89 -10.63
C ASP A 443 -22.13 -18.72 -10.16
N GLN A 444 -22.15 -17.61 -10.91
CA GLN A 444 -21.34 -16.43 -10.59
C GLN A 444 -21.76 -15.71 -9.29
N GLY A 445 -22.98 -15.96 -8.80
CA GLY A 445 -23.51 -15.42 -7.54
C GLY A 445 -23.37 -16.38 -6.36
N ASP A 446 -22.53 -17.40 -6.49
CA ASP A 446 -22.37 -18.49 -5.52
C ASP A 446 -23.65 -19.34 -5.31
N LYS A 447 -24.66 -19.22 -6.18
CA LYS A 447 -25.89 -20.03 -6.07
C LYS A 447 -25.64 -21.45 -6.61
N PRO A 448 -26.03 -22.51 -5.88
CA PRO A 448 -25.95 -23.88 -6.37
C PRO A 448 -26.68 -24.09 -7.71
N LYS A 449 -26.03 -24.77 -8.67
CA LYS A 449 -26.63 -25.13 -9.96
C LYS A 449 -27.64 -26.27 -9.85
N ILE A 450 -27.44 -27.15 -8.87
CA ILE A 450 -28.43 -28.13 -8.44
C ILE A 450 -28.90 -27.72 -7.05
N ASP A 451 -30.20 -27.86 -6.81
CA ASP A 451 -30.77 -27.43 -5.55
C ASP A 451 -30.24 -28.29 -4.40
N VAL A 452 -29.83 -27.62 -3.33
CA VAL A 452 -29.49 -28.21 -2.03
C VAL A 452 -30.59 -27.76 -1.08
N VAL A 453 -31.47 -28.68 -0.69
CA VAL A 453 -32.72 -28.34 0.00
C VAL A 453 -32.82 -29.05 1.33
N ILE A 454 -33.25 -28.31 2.36
CA ILE A 454 -33.70 -28.88 3.63
C ILE A 454 -35.11 -29.41 3.40
N THR A 455 -35.28 -30.69 3.13
CA THR A 455 -36.61 -31.26 2.83
C THR A 455 -37.43 -31.51 4.09
N LYS A 456 -36.77 -31.81 5.21
CA LYS A 456 -37.39 -31.91 6.53
C LYS A 456 -36.47 -31.37 7.61
N CYS A 457 -37.05 -30.93 8.70
CA CYS A 457 -36.33 -30.54 9.90
C CYS A 457 -37.14 -30.91 11.15
N GLY A 458 -36.50 -30.92 12.31
CA GLY A 458 -37.19 -31.18 13.56
C GLY A 458 -36.28 -31.19 14.77
N ILE A 459 -36.92 -31.26 15.94
CA ILE A 459 -36.26 -31.27 17.25
C ILE A 459 -36.15 -32.73 17.69
N LEU A 460 -34.93 -33.17 18.03
CA LEU A 460 -34.62 -34.51 18.54
C LEU A 460 -34.50 -34.53 20.06
N ARG A 461 -34.01 -33.44 20.65
CA ARG A 461 -33.83 -33.28 22.09
C ARG A 461 -34.02 -31.83 22.48
N GLU A 462 -34.72 -31.61 23.59
CA GLU A 462 -34.94 -30.28 24.19
C GLU A 462 -33.71 -29.71 24.88
#